data_AF-A0A2H0H5A4-F1
#
_entry.id   AF-A0A2H0H5A4-F1
#
_cell.length_a   1.000
_cell.length_b   1.000
_cell.length_c   1.000
_cell.angle_alpha   90.00
_cell.angle_beta   90.00
_cell.angle_gamma   90.00
#
_symmetry.space_group_name_H-M   'P 1'
#
loop_
_entity.id
_entity.type
_entity.pdbx_description
1 polymer ?
#
loop_
_entity_poly.entity_id
_entity_poly.type
_entity_poly.pdbx_seq_one_letter_code
_entity_poly.pdbx_strand_id
1 'polypeptide(L)'
;MFDSCTGFFRFEVKSQPFLLLEAGCIFGVSPQSWESFIQPDAKIILIPEGFLTHLSVITTGTCRGILHSKTEGTAYNRFLLPTINVTELVKGDISLPLE
;
A
#
# COMPACT_ATOMS: atom_id res chain seq x y z
N MET A 1 -7.76 4.49 15.40
CA MET A 1 -7.44 5.48 14.35
C MET A 1 -7.54 4.78 12.99
N PHE A 2 -7.73 5.49 11.88
CA PHE A 2 -7.70 4.90 10.54
C PHE A 2 -6.39 5.27 9.84
N ASP A 3 -5.76 4.30 9.20
CA ASP A 3 -4.62 4.51 8.31
C ASP A 3 -5.01 4.09 6.89
N SER A 4 -4.36 4.65 5.87
CA SER A 4 -4.64 4.35 4.47
C SER A 4 -3.38 4.03 3.70
N CYS A 5 -3.41 2.94 2.94
CA CYS A 5 -2.36 2.60 1.98
C CYS A 5 -2.97 2.57 0.57
N THR A 6 -2.38 3.32 -0.36
CA THR A 6 -2.82 3.39 -1.74
C THR A 6 -1.82 2.69 -2.65
N GLY A 7 -2.32 1.74 -3.45
CA GLY A 7 -1.55 1.10 -4.52
C GLY A 7 -1.86 1.75 -5.86
N PHE A 8 -0.81 2.16 -6.58
CA PHE A 8 -0.91 2.66 -7.95
C PHE A 8 -0.05 1.81 -8.89
N PHE A 9 -0.65 1.27 -9.95
CA PHE A 9 0.02 0.42 -10.93
C PHE A 9 -0.28 0.89 -12.35
N ARG A 10 0.78 1.01 -13.15
CA ARG A 10 0.73 1.46 -14.55
C ARG A 10 1.35 0.40 -15.45
N PHE A 11 0.56 -0.14 -16.38
CA PHE A 11 1.03 -1.07 -17.40
C PHE A 11 1.26 -0.30 -18.70
N GLU A 12 2.45 -0.49 -19.29
CA GLU A 12 2.89 0.31 -20.42
C GLU A 12 3.44 -0.55 -21.55
N VAL A 13 3.22 -0.08 -22.77
CA VAL A 13 3.91 -0.56 -23.98
C VAL A 13 4.54 0.66 -24.65
N LYS A 14 5.87 0.65 -24.83
CA LYS A 14 6.61 1.78 -25.41
C LYS A 14 6.27 3.12 -24.72
N SER A 15 6.20 3.11 -23.39
CA SER A 15 5.86 4.25 -22.53
C SER A 15 4.42 4.80 -22.68
N GLN A 16 3.57 4.13 -23.46
CA GLN A 16 2.15 4.43 -23.53
C GLN A 16 1.38 3.57 -22.54
N PRO A 17 0.63 4.17 -21.58
CA PRO A 17 -0.17 3.40 -20.65
C PRO A 17 -1.38 2.81 -21.35
N PHE A 18 -1.69 1.55 -21.06
CA PHE A 18 -2.89 0.89 -21.56
C PHE A 18 -3.78 0.32 -20.44
N LEU A 19 -3.26 0.20 -19.22
CA LEU A 19 -4.02 -0.17 -18.04
C LEU A 19 -3.50 0.59 -16.82
N LEU A 20 -4.42 1.21 -16.10
CA LEU A 20 -4.18 1.93 -14.84
C LEU A 20 -5.01 1.29 -13.75
N LEU A 21 -4.40 1.10 -12.58
CA LEU A 21 -5.07 0.63 -11.39
C LEU A 21 -4.65 1.51 -10.23
N GLU A 22 -5.65 2.08 -9.55
CA GLU A 22 -5.47 2.78 -8.30
C GLU A 22 -6.51 2.24 -7.31
N ALA A 23 -6.05 1.84 -6.12
CA ALA A 23 -6.95 1.43 -5.05
C ALA A 23 -6.37 1.83 -3.70
N GLY A 24 -7.22 2.42 -2.85
CA GLY A 24 -6.92 2.72 -1.46
C GLY A 24 -7.54 1.67 -0.54
N CYS A 25 -6.75 1.15 0.40
CA CYS A 25 -7.24 0.33 1.50
C CYS A 25 -7.18 1.15 2.79
N ILE A 26 -8.31 1.28 3.48
CA ILE A 26 -8.42 1.93 4.79
C ILE A 26 -8.40 0.85 5.86
N PHE A 27 -7.49 0.96 6.81
CA PHE A 27 -7.27 0.00 7.88
C PHE A 27 -7.67 0.60 9.22
N GLY A 28 -8.45 -0.15 9.98
CA GLY A 28 -8.68 0.15 11.39
C GLY A 28 -7.45 -0.20 12.21
N VAL A 29 -6.85 0.78 12.86
CA VAL A 29 -5.73 0.61 13.79
C VAL A 29 -6.25 0.80 15.21
N SER A 30 -5.94 -0.14 16.11
CA SER A 30 -6.34 -0.03 17.50
C SER A 30 -5.72 1.23 18.12
N PRO A 31 -6.43 1.92 19.04
CA PRO A 31 -5.88 3.07 19.73
C PRO A 31 -4.53 2.77 20.39
N GLN A 32 -4.40 1.61 21.03
CA GLN A 32 -3.19 1.19 21.72
C GLN A 32 -1.98 1.03 20.78
N SER A 33 -2.19 0.47 19.58
CA SER A 33 -1.12 0.35 18.59
C SER A 33 -0.74 1.69 17.99
N TRP A 34 -1.70 2.62 17.85
CA TRP A 34 -1.39 3.96 17.37
C TRP A 34 -0.60 4.76 18.42
N GLU A 35 -1.04 4.71 19.68
CA GLU A 35 -0.37 5.36 20.80
C GLU A 35 1.07 4.87 20.96
N SER A 36 1.36 3.61 20.68
CA SER A 36 2.73 3.08 20.74
C SER A 36 3.67 3.60 19.65
N PHE A 37 3.15 4.23 18.60
CA PHE A 37 3.96 4.89 17.56
C PHE A 37 4.35 6.32 17.97
N ILE A 38 3.66 6.92 18.93
CA ILE A 38 3.91 8.29 19.35
C ILE A 38 5.13 8.31 20.27
N GLN A 39 6.11 9.18 19.99
CA GLN A 39 7.25 9.46 20.84
C GLN A 39 7.16 10.91 21.34
N PRO A 40 6.50 11.17 22.48
CA PRO A 40 6.23 12.52 22.95
C PRO A 40 7.50 13.33 23.22
N ASP A 41 8.51 12.69 23.82
CA ASP A 41 9.78 13.34 24.16
C ASP A 41 10.54 13.83 22.93
N ALA A 42 10.45 13.07 21.84
CA ALA A 42 11.06 13.41 20.55
C ALA A 42 10.16 14.28 19.66
N LYS A 43 8.90 14.52 20.07
CA LYS A 43 7.87 15.23 19.28
C LYS A 43 7.68 14.64 17.89
N ILE A 44 7.66 13.31 17.80
CA ILE A 44 7.44 12.60 16.53
C ILE A 44 6.43 11.46 16.69
N ILE A 45 5.90 11.01 15.57
CA ILE A 45 5.25 9.72 15.39
C ILE A 45 6.21 8.86 14.58
N LEU A 46 6.68 7.75 15.16
CA LEU A 46 7.53 6.77 14.49
C LEU A 46 6.69 5.55 14.09
N ILE A 47 6.39 5.46 12.80
CA ILE A 47 5.63 4.35 12.23
C ILE A 47 6.62 3.24 11.82
N PRO A 48 6.53 2.02 12.39
CA PRO A 48 7.48 0.96 12.10
C PRO A 48 7.43 0.47 10.66
N GLU A 49 8.59 0.16 10.08
CA GLU A 49 8.75 -0.44 8.75
C GLU A 49 7.88 -1.69 8.58
N GLY A 50 7.86 -2.55 9.60
CA GLY A 50 7.09 -3.79 9.57
C GLY A 50 5.57 -3.54 9.47
N PHE A 51 5.07 -2.49 10.11
CA PHE A 51 3.67 -2.10 10.01
C PHE A 51 3.33 -1.60 8.60
N LEU A 52 4.15 -0.68 8.06
CA LEU A 52 4.02 -0.15 6.69
C LEU A 52 4.09 -1.25 5.63
N THR A 53 5.02 -2.18 5.79
CA THR A 53 5.20 -3.36 4.93
C THR A 53 3.95 -4.23 4.95
N HIS A 54 3.39 -4.48 6.14
CA HIS A 54 2.20 -5.30 6.29
C HIS A 54 0.99 -4.70 5.55
N LEU A 55 0.73 -3.40 5.74
CA LEU A 55 -0.35 -2.70 5.02
C LEU A 55 -0.13 -2.78 3.50
N SER A 56 1.11 -2.55 3.06
CA SER A 56 1.48 -2.58 1.64
C SER A 56 1.30 -3.96 1.00
N VAL A 57 1.61 -5.05 1.72
CA VAL A 57 1.36 -6.43 1.27
C VAL A 57 -0.14 -6.68 1.07
N ILE A 58 -0.97 -6.27 2.03
CA ILE A 58 -2.42 -6.44 1.94
C ILE A 58 -2.98 -5.62 0.77
N THR A 59 -2.63 -4.34 0.66
CA THR A 59 -3.07 -3.46 -0.43
C THR A 59 -2.66 -4.01 -1.80
N THR A 60 -1.43 -4.53 -1.93
CA THR A 60 -0.95 -5.16 -3.18
C THR A 60 -1.77 -6.40 -3.54
N GLY A 61 -2.11 -7.24 -2.54
CA GLY A 61 -3.01 -8.38 -2.72
C GLY A 61 -4.41 -7.96 -3.16
N THR A 62 -4.99 -6.94 -2.53
CA THR A 62 -6.29 -6.37 -2.90
C THR A 62 -6.28 -5.83 -4.33
N CYS A 63 -5.24 -5.08 -4.70
CA CYS A 63 -5.07 -4.56 -6.07
C CYS A 63 -5.06 -5.70 -7.10
N ARG A 64 -4.38 -6.81 -6.81
CA ARG A 64 -4.38 -8.00 -7.68
C ARG A 64 -5.79 -8.57 -7.89
N GLY A 65 -6.57 -8.68 -6.81
CA GLY A 65 -7.96 -9.14 -6.88
C GLY A 65 -8.86 -8.19 -7.67
N ILE A 66 -8.75 -6.88 -7.42
CA ILE A 66 -9.48 -5.85 -8.17
C ILE A 66 -9.14 -5.94 -9.66
N LEU A 67 -7.84 -6.03 -10.00
CA LEU A 67 -7.40 -6.14 -11.39
C LEU A 67 -8.03 -7.34 -12.08
N HIS A 68 -7.94 -8.52 -11.47
CA HIS A 68 -8.50 -9.75 -12.03
C HIS A 68 -10.03 -9.64 -12.22
N SER A 69 -10.76 -9.22 -11.18
CA SER A 69 -12.22 -9.11 -11.23
C SER A 69 -12.69 -8.05 -12.24
N LYS A 70 -12.04 -6.89 -12.31
CA LYS A 70 -12.46 -5.79 -13.20
C LYS A 70 -12.11 -6.03 -14.67
N THR A 71 -11.17 -6.93 -14.96
CA THR A 71 -10.78 -7.27 -16.33
C THR A 71 -11.36 -8.60 -16.80
N GLU A 72 -12.12 -9.30 -15.96
CA GLU A 72 -12.76 -10.58 -16.29
C GLU A 72 -13.60 -10.48 -17.57
N GLY A 73 -13.48 -11.48 -18.45
CA GLY A 73 -14.15 -11.50 -19.74
C GLY A 73 -13.58 -10.55 -20.81
N THR A 74 -12.52 -9.78 -20.50
CA THR A 74 -11.85 -8.90 -21.46
C THR A 74 -10.48 -9.43 -21.86
N ALA A 75 -9.93 -8.93 -22.98
CA ALA A 75 -8.56 -9.23 -23.40
C ALA A 75 -7.49 -8.76 -22.39
N TYR A 76 -7.85 -7.92 -21.41
CA TYR A 76 -6.94 -7.42 -20.39
C TYR A 76 -6.72 -8.38 -19.22
N ASN A 77 -7.57 -9.40 -19.02
CA ASN A 77 -7.45 -10.33 -17.88
C ASN A 77 -6.14 -11.12 -17.86
N ARG A 78 -5.48 -11.25 -19.02
CA ARG A 78 -4.16 -11.87 -19.15
C ARG A 78 -3.03 -11.06 -18.51
N PHE A 79 -3.24 -9.77 -18.26
CA PHE A 79 -2.25 -8.91 -17.61
C PHE A 79 -2.47 -8.95 -16.12
N LEU A 80 -1.60 -9.69 -15.43
CA LEU A 80 -1.67 -9.90 -14.00
C LEU A 80 -0.67 -8.98 -13.30
N LEU A 81 -1.02 -8.54 -12.09
CA LEU A 81 -0.05 -7.92 -11.20
C LEU A 81 0.91 -9.03 -10.70
N PRO A 82 2.23 -8.95 -10.97
CA PRO A 82 3.18 -9.98 -10.55
C PRO A 82 3.35 -10.01 -9.03
N THR A 83 4.11 -10.98 -8.51
CA THR A 83 4.59 -10.90 -7.14
C THR A 83 5.55 -9.73 -7.02
N ILE A 84 5.30 -8.84 -6.07
CA ILE A 84 6.11 -7.66 -5.81
C ILE A 84 6.78 -7.88 -4.46
N ASN A 85 8.10 -7.70 -4.41
CA ASN A 85 8.82 -7.75 -3.15
C ASN A 85 8.60 -6.44 -2.38
N VAL A 86 7.58 -6.41 -1.53
CA VAL A 86 7.20 -5.19 -0.80
C VAL A 86 8.28 -4.76 0.20
N THR A 87 9.09 -5.68 0.70
CA THR A 87 10.20 -5.34 1.62
C THR A 87 11.33 -4.57 0.94
N GLU A 88 11.38 -4.53 -0.40
CA GLU A 88 12.31 -3.67 -1.14
C GLU A 88 11.75 -2.25 -1.38
N LEU A 89 10.43 -2.10 -1.24
CA LEU A 89 9.73 -0.82 -1.45
C LEU A 89 9.71 0.04 -0.18
N VAL A 90 9.47 -0.59 0.97
CA VAL A 90 9.51 0.08 2.28
C VAL A 90 10.93 -0.06 2.83
N LYS A 91 11.64 1.06 2.99
CA LYS A 91 13.10 1.08 3.28
C LYS A 91 13.45 1.42 4.73
N GLY A 92 12.47 1.43 5.62
CA GLY A 92 12.65 1.74 7.03
C GLY A 92 11.41 2.38 7.66
N ASP A 93 11.56 2.74 8.93
CA ASP A 93 10.55 3.46 9.69
C ASP A 93 10.29 4.85 9.09
N ILE A 94 9.06 5.35 9.26
CA ILE A 94 8.68 6.71 8.88
C ILE A 94 8.55 7.55 10.15
N SER A 95 9.28 8.66 10.21
CA SER A 95 9.16 9.66 11.27
C SER A 95 8.36 10.86 10.77
N LEU A 96 7.26 11.16 11.45
CA LEU A 96 6.43 12.34 11.19
C LEU A 96 6.49 13.28 12.40
N PRO A 97 6.52 14.61 12.22
CA PRO A 97 6.42 15.53 13.35
C PRO A 97 5.06 15.39 14.05
N LEU A 98 5.08 15.45 15.38
CA LEU A 98 3.88 15.53 16.22
C LEU A 98 3.52 17.02 16.36
N GLU A 99 2.48 17.47 15.64
CA GLU A 99 1.92 18.83 15.76
C GLU A 99 1.11 19.03 17.05
#